data_AF-A0A5E4ILE3-F1
#
_entry.id   AF-A0A5E4ILE3-F1
#
_cell.length_a   1.000
_cell.length_b   1.000
_cell.length_c   1.000
_cell.angle_alpha   90.00
_cell.angle_beta   90.00
_cell.angle_gamma   90.00
#
_symmetry.space_group_name_H-M   'P 1'
#
loop_
_entity.id
_entity.type
_entity.pdbx_description
1 polymer ?
#
loop_
_entity_poly.entity_id
_entity_poly.type
_entity_poly.pdbx_seq_one_letter_code
_entity_poly.pdbx_strand_id
1 'polypeptide(L)'
;MEELAEAVIDDIRLHPPSKDLSNPRGLKEALSGAISLGMEAGVEIPAMASAPKIIEAVKSTGAFLNLNELEFSETNAKRLRRLGFEPQEIHCGALGSEEIARTQFMDEDLKVHFCTSRFKDAVQLRERLKRRAERVARPFDQATEDGTLIHGVIEGDLDLAQRALDNLGVPQEMYSSAGNEINLSASILEEISKELKGIGLNISIVERYPLESGLVVERIPL
;
A
#
# COMPACT_ATOMS: atom_id res chain seq x y z
N MET A 1 36.99 1.04 -11.23
CA MET A 1 36.29 0.38 -12.36
C MET A 1 37.10 -0.81 -12.85
N GLU A 2 38.42 -0.68 -13.02
CA GLU A 2 39.29 -1.81 -13.37
C GLU A 2 39.21 -2.97 -12.36
N GLU A 3 39.23 -2.69 -11.04
CA GLU A 3 39.03 -3.73 -10.00
C GLU A 3 37.62 -4.36 -9.99
N LEU A 4 36.58 -3.67 -10.50
CA LEU A 4 35.23 -4.23 -10.62
C LEU A 4 35.07 -5.08 -11.89
N ALA A 5 35.88 -4.85 -12.92
CA ALA A 5 35.84 -5.61 -14.17
C ALA A 5 36.58 -6.96 -14.09
N GLU A 6 37.49 -7.11 -13.13
CA GLU A 6 38.11 -8.41 -12.80
C GLU A 6 37.14 -9.35 -12.06
N ALA A 7 36.14 -8.81 -11.39
CA ALA A 7 34.95 -9.56 -11.00
C ALA A 7 34.05 -9.67 -12.24
N VAL A 8 33.60 -10.88 -12.59
CA VAL A 8 32.70 -11.13 -13.73
C VAL A 8 31.34 -10.46 -13.47
N ILE A 9 31.26 -9.15 -13.70
CA ILE A 9 30.07 -8.32 -13.53
C ILE A 9 29.53 -8.03 -14.92
N ASP A 10 28.34 -8.59 -15.19
CA ASP A 10 27.67 -8.46 -16.48
C ASP A 10 26.96 -7.09 -16.64
N ASP A 11 26.43 -6.51 -15.55
CA ASP A 11 25.79 -5.19 -15.54
C ASP A 11 26.20 -4.30 -14.35
N ILE A 12 26.21 -2.98 -14.57
CA ILE A 12 26.42 -1.98 -13.52
C ILE A 12 25.33 -0.92 -13.54
N ARG A 13 24.80 -0.63 -12.35
CA ARG A 13 23.79 0.42 -12.14
C ARG A 13 24.36 1.50 -11.25
N LEU A 14 24.44 2.71 -11.77
CA LEU A 14 24.90 3.87 -11.02
C LEU A 14 23.71 4.57 -10.36
N HIS A 15 23.85 4.94 -9.08
CA HIS A 15 22.80 5.59 -8.30
C HIS A 15 23.25 7.02 -7.93
N PRO A 16 23.03 8.03 -8.80
CA PRO A 16 23.31 9.42 -8.46
C PRO A 16 22.53 9.84 -7.20
N PRO A 17 23.17 10.51 -6.24
CA PRO A 17 22.47 11.05 -5.08
C PRO A 17 21.34 11.99 -5.52
N SER A 18 20.22 12.03 -4.78
CA SER A 18 19.07 12.87 -5.15
C SER A 18 19.41 14.36 -5.32
N LYS A 19 20.42 14.85 -4.60
CA LYS A 19 20.94 16.23 -4.69
C LYS A 19 21.68 16.53 -6.00
N ASP A 20 22.15 15.50 -6.69
CA ASP A 20 23.00 15.59 -7.88
C ASP A 20 22.24 15.24 -9.16
N LEU A 21 20.94 14.93 -9.08
CA LEU A 21 20.08 14.61 -10.24
C LEU A 21 20.05 15.75 -11.28
N SER A 22 20.16 17.00 -10.84
CA SER A 22 20.20 18.17 -11.71
C SER A 22 21.57 18.41 -12.36
N ASN A 23 22.64 17.79 -11.84
CA ASN A 23 24.00 17.93 -12.35
C ASN A 23 24.93 16.78 -11.90
N PRO A 24 24.77 15.58 -12.48
CA PRO A 24 25.52 14.41 -12.06
C PRO A 24 26.93 14.44 -12.65
N ARG A 25 27.88 15.02 -11.91
CA ARG A 25 29.29 15.14 -12.35
C ARG A 25 29.92 13.76 -12.51
N GLY A 26 30.62 13.52 -13.63
CA GLY A 26 31.33 12.27 -13.87
C GLY A 26 30.46 11.10 -14.31
N LEU A 27 29.13 11.28 -14.41
CA LEU A 27 28.20 10.20 -14.73
C LEU A 27 28.43 9.66 -16.14
N LYS A 28 28.61 10.56 -17.12
CA LYS A 28 28.84 10.19 -18.51
C LYS A 28 30.15 9.41 -18.65
N GLU A 29 31.22 9.88 -18.01
CA GLU A 29 32.53 9.25 -18.02
C GLU A 29 32.49 7.86 -17.37
N ALA A 30 31.75 7.73 -16.26
CA ALA A 30 31.55 6.46 -15.59
C ALA A 30 30.79 5.46 -16.47
N LEU A 31 29.69 5.89 -17.10
CA LEU A 31 28.91 5.06 -18.02
C LEU A 31 29.72 4.62 -19.24
N SER A 32 30.40 5.57 -19.91
CA SER A 32 31.27 5.26 -21.05
C SER A 32 32.40 4.32 -20.67
N GLY A 33 33.00 4.48 -19.48
CA GLY A 33 34.05 3.60 -19.00
C GLY A 33 33.54 2.16 -18.80
N ALA A 34 32.40 1.97 -18.15
CA ALA A 34 31.79 0.66 -17.94
C ALA A 34 31.44 -0.04 -19.26
N ILE A 35 30.84 0.68 -20.21
CA ILE A 35 30.50 0.15 -21.54
C ILE A 35 31.77 -0.23 -22.31
N SER A 36 32.82 0.59 -22.22
CA SER A 36 34.11 0.31 -22.87
C SER A 36 34.81 -0.93 -22.30
N LEU A 37 34.50 -1.29 -21.05
CA LEU A 37 34.95 -2.51 -20.39
C LEU A 37 34.06 -3.72 -20.73
N GLY A 38 33.04 -3.55 -21.58
CA GLY A 38 32.15 -4.62 -22.03
C GLY A 38 30.94 -4.88 -21.12
N MET A 39 30.71 -4.06 -20.10
CA MET A 39 29.56 -4.20 -19.19
C MET A 39 28.29 -3.56 -19.77
N GLU A 40 27.13 -4.08 -19.40
CA GLU A 40 25.87 -3.36 -19.58
C GLU A 40 25.75 -2.27 -18.50
N ALA A 41 25.76 -0.99 -18.91
CA ALA A 41 25.73 0.12 -17.95
C ALA A 41 24.35 0.80 -17.93
N GLY A 42 23.91 1.18 -16.73
CA GLY A 42 22.68 1.92 -16.54
C GLY A 42 22.69 2.84 -15.33
N VAL A 43 21.63 3.65 -15.23
CA VAL A 43 21.40 4.59 -14.14
C VAL A 43 20.11 4.23 -13.43
N GLU A 44 20.09 4.25 -12.11
CA GLU A 44 18.88 4.04 -11.31
C GLU A 44 18.53 5.30 -10.52
N ILE A 45 17.32 5.82 -10.73
CA ILE A 45 16.81 7.01 -10.05
C ILE A 45 15.34 6.89 -9.66
N PRO A 46 14.90 7.60 -8.60
CA PRO A 46 13.48 7.67 -8.26
C PRO A 46 12.72 8.60 -9.23
N ALA A 47 11.48 8.23 -9.57
CA ALA A 47 10.56 9.04 -10.36
C ALA A 47 9.95 10.19 -9.52
N MET A 48 10.81 11.10 -9.08
CA MET A 48 10.48 12.20 -8.17
C MET A 48 10.51 13.57 -8.86
N ALA A 49 11.38 13.75 -9.85
CA ALA A 49 11.57 15.00 -10.57
C ALA A 49 12.18 14.73 -11.94
N SER A 50 12.06 15.70 -12.86
CA SER A 50 12.77 15.66 -14.14
C SER A 50 14.29 15.68 -13.93
N ALA A 51 15.02 14.90 -14.74
CA ALA A 51 16.48 14.81 -14.69
C ALA A 51 17.09 14.89 -16.11
N PRO A 52 17.00 16.05 -16.77
CA PRO A 52 17.37 16.20 -18.18
C PRO A 52 18.84 15.87 -18.46
N LYS A 53 19.75 16.18 -17.53
CA LYS A 53 21.18 15.85 -17.68
C LYS A 53 21.49 14.36 -17.52
N ILE A 54 20.69 13.63 -16.75
CA ILE A 54 20.78 12.18 -16.66
C ILE A 54 20.29 11.57 -17.97
N ILE A 55 19.15 12.04 -18.47
CA ILE A 55 18.61 11.64 -19.78
C ILE A 55 19.66 11.86 -20.88
N GLU A 56 20.30 13.02 -20.92
CA GLU A 56 21.37 13.33 -21.89
C GLU A 56 22.58 12.40 -21.75
N ALA A 57 23.03 12.12 -20.54
CA ALA A 57 24.13 11.20 -20.28
C ALA A 57 23.79 9.77 -20.74
N VAL A 58 22.58 9.29 -20.42
CA VAL A 58 22.09 7.96 -20.82
C VAL A 58 21.97 7.86 -22.34
N LYS A 59 21.30 8.83 -22.99
CA LYS A 59 21.16 8.88 -24.46
C LYS A 59 22.53 8.89 -25.16
N SER A 60 23.45 9.75 -24.71
CA SER A 60 24.75 9.90 -25.37
C SER A 60 25.70 8.71 -25.18
N THR A 61 25.43 7.83 -24.22
CA THR A 61 26.23 6.63 -23.96
C THR A 61 25.55 5.34 -24.42
N GLY A 62 24.25 5.36 -24.70
CA GLY A 62 23.46 4.16 -25.02
C GLY A 62 23.15 3.27 -23.81
N ALA A 63 23.38 3.80 -22.60
CA ALA A 63 23.05 3.16 -21.33
C ALA A 63 21.53 2.97 -21.15
N PHE A 64 21.13 2.15 -20.17
CA PHE A 64 19.73 2.03 -19.76
C PHE A 64 19.39 2.91 -18.54
N LEU A 65 18.11 3.18 -18.33
CA LEU A 65 17.60 3.96 -17.21
C LEU A 65 16.53 3.15 -16.45
N ASN A 66 16.82 2.85 -15.18
CA ASN A 66 15.85 2.29 -14.25
C ASN A 66 15.17 3.43 -13.47
N LEU A 67 13.85 3.52 -13.58
CA LEU A 67 13.03 4.45 -12.84
C LEU A 67 12.19 3.71 -11.81
N ASN A 68 12.34 4.09 -10.56
CA ASN A 68 11.55 3.54 -9.47
C ASN A 68 10.41 4.48 -9.10
N GLU A 69 9.18 3.98 -9.09
CA GLU A 69 8.06 4.68 -8.46
C GLU A 69 8.35 4.94 -6.98
N LEU A 70 7.99 6.13 -6.49
CA LEU A 70 8.18 6.48 -5.10
C LEU A 70 7.20 5.72 -4.19
N GLU A 71 7.73 5.19 -3.09
CA GLU A 71 6.95 4.44 -2.09
C GLU A 71 6.97 5.14 -0.72
N PHE A 72 5.81 5.22 -0.07
CA PHE A 72 5.61 5.66 1.30
C PHE A 72 5.87 4.52 2.29
N SER A 73 6.93 4.70 3.07
CA SER A 73 7.27 3.91 4.25
C SER A 73 7.21 4.78 5.51
N GLU A 74 7.18 4.14 6.68
CA GLU A 74 7.19 4.86 7.96
C GLU A 74 8.41 5.79 8.10
N THR A 75 9.56 5.38 7.56
CA THR A 75 10.81 6.13 7.67
C THR A 75 10.89 7.30 6.68
N ASN A 76 10.21 7.22 5.52
CA ASN A 76 10.29 8.25 4.47
C ASN A 76 9.04 9.13 4.35
N ALA A 77 7.91 8.77 4.97
CA ALA A 77 6.63 9.46 4.81
C ALA A 77 6.70 10.96 5.13
N LYS A 78 7.38 11.35 6.22
CA LYS A 78 7.58 12.77 6.58
C LYS A 78 8.41 13.54 5.53
N ARG A 79 9.32 12.86 4.85
CA ARG A 79 10.14 13.46 3.79
C ARG A 79 9.33 13.62 2.51
N LEU A 80 8.60 12.59 2.10
CA LEU A 80 7.77 12.62 0.90
C LEU A 80 6.64 13.66 0.98
N ARG A 81 5.96 13.77 2.12
CA ARG A 81 4.95 14.83 2.33
C ARG A 81 5.53 16.24 2.23
N ARG A 82 6.75 16.47 2.75
CA ARG A 82 7.44 17.77 2.61
C ARG A 82 7.79 18.10 1.17
N LEU A 83 7.95 17.08 0.33
CA LEU A 83 8.20 17.23 -1.11
C LEU A 83 6.89 17.36 -1.90
N GLY A 84 5.73 17.42 -1.24
CA GLY A 84 4.42 17.59 -1.88
C GLY A 84 3.78 16.30 -2.39
N PHE A 85 4.37 15.14 -2.10
CA PHE A 85 3.78 13.85 -2.46
C PHE A 85 2.73 13.42 -1.44
N GLU A 86 1.71 12.72 -1.92
CA GLU A 86 0.66 12.11 -1.11
C GLU A 86 0.67 10.59 -1.32
N PRO A 87 0.42 9.79 -0.26
CA PRO A 87 0.30 8.35 -0.40
C PRO A 87 -0.96 7.99 -1.20
N GLN A 88 -0.88 6.98 -2.05
CA GLN A 88 -2.07 6.37 -2.64
C GLN A 88 -2.90 5.66 -1.56
N GLU A 89 -4.22 5.58 -1.75
CA GLU A 89 -5.13 4.97 -0.76
C GLU A 89 -4.93 3.45 -0.63
N ILE A 90 -4.63 2.79 -1.74
CA ILE A 90 -4.65 1.32 -1.84
C ILE A 90 -3.24 0.72 -1.69
N HIS A 91 -2.18 1.45 -2.01
CA HIS A 91 -0.80 0.93 -2.02
C HIS A 91 0.22 1.95 -1.50
N CYS A 92 1.46 1.51 -1.28
CA CYS A 92 2.51 2.40 -0.81
C CYS A 92 2.98 3.42 -1.86
N GLY A 93 2.53 3.37 -3.11
CA GLY A 93 2.90 4.35 -4.14
C GLY A 93 2.61 5.81 -3.75
N ALA A 94 3.41 6.73 -4.27
CA ALA A 94 3.19 8.17 -4.14
C ALA A 94 2.41 8.71 -5.35
N LEU A 95 1.30 9.40 -5.11
CA LEU A 95 0.52 10.07 -6.15
C LEU A 95 1.41 11.00 -6.98
N GLY A 96 1.32 10.88 -8.30
CA GLY A 96 2.09 11.68 -9.26
C GLY A 96 3.48 11.13 -9.64
N SER A 97 4.01 10.12 -8.94
CA SER A 97 5.31 9.54 -9.30
C SER A 97 5.27 8.80 -10.65
N GLU A 98 4.21 8.04 -10.91
CA GLU A 98 3.95 7.39 -12.20
C GLU A 98 3.79 8.42 -13.34
N GLU A 99 3.08 9.52 -13.09
CA GLU A 99 2.88 10.59 -14.07
C GLU A 99 4.22 11.25 -14.45
N ILE A 100 5.08 11.49 -13.46
CA ILE A 100 6.43 12.03 -13.69
C ILE A 100 7.26 11.06 -14.53
N ALA A 101 7.23 9.75 -14.22
CA ALA A 101 7.93 8.75 -15.01
C ALA A 101 7.47 8.76 -16.48
N ARG A 102 6.15 8.78 -16.70
CA ARG A 102 5.56 8.78 -18.03
C ARG A 102 5.88 10.05 -18.83
N THR A 103 5.74 11.22 -18.22
CA THR A 103 5.85 12.50 -18.95
C THR A 103 7.29 12.98 -19.16
N GLN A 104 8.20 12.62 -18.25
CA GLN A 104 9.57 13.16 -18.27
C GLN A 104 10.60 12.19 -18.83
N PHE A 105 10.31 10.89 -18.84
CA PHE A 105 11.33 9.88 -19.12
C PHE A 105 10.94 8.83 -20.15
N MET A 106 9.65 8.64 -20.47
CA MET A 106 9.24 7.72 -21.54
C MET A 106 9.40 8.40 -22.91
N ASP A 107 10.65 8.43 -23.36
CA ASP A 107 11.09 8.89 -24.69
C ASP A 107 11.54 7.66 -25.50
N GLU A 108 11.19 7.58 -26.78
CA GLU A 108 11.47 6.41 -27.65
C GLU A 108 12.98 6.14 -27.80
N ASP A 109 13.83 7.16 -27.63
CA ASP A 109 15.29 7.03 -27.73
C ASP A 109 15.96 6.55 -26.43
N LEU A 110 15.19 6.32 -25.36
CA LEU A 110 15.69 5.85 -24.07
C LEU A 110 15.30 4.39 -23.81
N LYS A 111 16.29 3.58 -23.43
CA LYS A 111 16.04 2.26 -22.84
C LYS A 111 15.61 2.42 -21.39
N VAL A 112 14.32 2.62 -21.15
CA VAL A 112 13.77 2.84 -19.80
C VAL A 112 13.08 1.58 -19.27
N HIS A 113 13.43 1.18 -18.06
CA HIS A 113 12.68 0.22 -17.27
C HIS A 113 12.01 0.94 -16.08
N PHE A 114 10.68 0.96 -16.06
CA PHE A 114 9.91 1.56 -14.97
C PHE A 114 9.42 0.48 -14.00
N CYS A 115 9.94 0.51 -12.77
CA CYS A 115 9.49 -0.36 -11.70
C CYS A 115 8.33 0.30 -10.95
N THR A 116 7.13 -0.25 -11.10
CA THR A 116 5.95 0.19 -10.34
C THR A 116 6.03 -0.31 -8.90
N SER A 117 5.54 0.49 -7.95
CA SER A 117 5.43 0.07 -6.55
C SER A 117 4.39 -1.04 -6.39
N ARG A 118 3.39 -1.06 -7.28
CA ARG A 118 2.24 -1.98 -7.30
C ARG A 118 2.63 -3.45 -7.22
N PHE A 119 3.80 -3.84 -7.74
CA PHE A 119 4.24 -5.25 -7.75
C PHE A 119 4.82 -5.72 -6.40
N LYS A 120 5.29 -4.80 -5.54
CA LYS A 120 5.78 -5.11 -4.18
C LYS A 120 4.67 -5.03 -3.11
N ASP A 121 3.46 -4.65 -3.51
CA ASP A 121 2.39 -4.22 -2.62
C ASP A 121 1.54 -5.34 -2.00
N ALA A 122 1.33 -6.50 -2.63
CA ALA A 122 0.34 -7.45 -2.10
C ALA A 122 0.66 -7.93 -0.67
N VAL A 123 1.92 -8.32 -0.43
CA VAL A 123 2.37 -8.76 0.90
C VAL A 123 2.45 -7.58 1.86
N GLN A 124 3.03 -6.44 1.44
CA GLN A 124 3.18 -5.28 2.32
C GLN A 124 1.84 -4.64 2.69
N LEU A 125 0.89 -4.60 1.78
CA LEU A 125 -0.48 -4.14 1.99
C LEU A 125 -1.19 -5.08 2.97
N ARG A 126 -1.12 -6.40 2.75
CA ARG A 126 -1.71 -7.39 3.67
C ARG A 126 -1.17 -7.23 5.09
N GLU A 127 0.16 -7.10 5.25
CA GLU A 127 0.78 -6.88 6.57
C GLU A 127 0.42 -5.53 7.20
N ARG A 128 0.11 -4.51 6.38
CA ARG A 128 -0.38 -3.21 6.87
C ARG A 128 -1.84 -3.31 7.32
N LEU A 129 -2.67 -4.01 6.55
CA LEU A 129 -4.07 -4.27 6.88
C LEU A 129 -4.18 -5.10 8.17
N LYS A 130 -3.39 -6.15 8.34
CA LYS A 130 -3.29 -6.94 9.59
C LYS A 130 -2.99 -6.06 10.80
N ARG A 131 -1.88 -5.32 10.76
CA ARG A 131 -1.48 -4.41 11.85
C ARG A 131 -2.53 -3.34 12.14
N ARG A 132 -3.25 -2.88 11.11
CA ARG A 132 -4.33 -1.92 11.28
C ARG A 132 -5.56 -2.57 11.93
N ALA A 133 -5.98 -3.74 11.47
CA ALA A 133 -7.06 -4.52 12.04
C ALA A 133 -6.81 -4.76 13.54
N GLU A 134 -5.63 -5.23 13.92
CA GLU A 134 -5.24 -5.40 15.34
C GLU A 134 -5.32 -4.12 16.17
N ARG A 135 -4.97 -2.97 15.59
CA ARG A 135 -4.97 -1.67 16.29
C ARG A 135 -6.36 -1.08 16.45
N VAL A 136 -7.22 -1.24 15.45
CA VAL A 136 -8.54 -0.58 15.40
C VAL A 136 -9.70 -1.50 15.78
N ALA A 137 -9.45 -2.80 15.93
CA ALA A 137 -10.43 -3.76 16.39
C ALA A 137 -11.06 -3.31 17.72
N ARG A 138 -12.39 -3.30 17.76
CA ARG A 138 -13.16 -3.16 19.00
C ARG A 138 -13.03 -4.45 19.82
N PRO A 139 -13.37 -4.44 21.13
CA PRO A 139 -13.27 -5.62 21.97
C PRO A 139 -14.00 -6.86 21.45
N PHE A 140 -15.03 -6.66 20.62
CA PHE A 140 -15.84 -7.71 20.03
C PHE A 140 -15.55 -8.00 18.55
N ASP A 141 -14.63 -7.25 17.91
CA ASP A 141 -14.23 -7.51 16.52
C ASP A 141 -13.20 -8.65 16.47
N GLN A 142 -13.32 -9.52 15.46
CA GLN A 142 -12.33 -10.56 15.17
C GLN A 142 -11.47 -10.14 13.98
N ALA A 143 -10.17 -9.95 14.21
CA ALA A 143 -9.21 -9.69 13.13
C ALA A 143 -8.85 -10.97 12.37
N THR A 144 -8.84 -10.91 11.04
CA THR A 144 -8.53 -12.06 10.18
C THR A 144 -7.07 -12.06 9.72
N GLU A 145 -6.61 -13.19 9.18
CA GLU A 145 -5.30 -13.31 8.55
C GLU A 145 -5.15 -12.49 7.25
N ASP A 146 -6.23 -11.96 6.70
CA ASP A 146 -6.20 -11.08 5.53
C ASP A 146 -6.23 -9.60 5.90
N GLY A 147 -6.28 -9.30 7.21
CA GLY A 147 -6.28 -7.94 7.71
C GLY A 147 -7.63 -7.25 7.59
N THR A 148 -8.72 -8.01 7.67
CA THR A 148 -10.11 -7.55 7.77
C THR A 148 -10.62 -7.72 9.20
N LEU A 149 -11.81 -7.21 9.47
CA LEU A 149 -12.51 -7.32 10.75
C LEU A 149 -13.87 -7.98 10.54
N ILE A 150 -14.14 -9.02 11.32
CA ILE A 150 -15.42 -9.73 11.36
C ILE A 150 -16.18 -9.36 12.63
N HIS A 151 -17.46 -9.04 12.49
CA HIS A 151 -18.39 -8.82 13.61
C HIS A 151 -19.82 -9.16 13.20
N GLY A 152 -20.68 -9.37 14.19
CA GLY A 152 -22.12 -9.48 14.01
C GLY A 152 -22.77 -8.11 13.88
N VAL A 153 -23.86 -8.05 13.11
CA VAL A 153 -24.68 -6.87 12.88
C VAL A 153 -26.16 -7.23 13.10
N ILE A 154 -26.85 -6.41 13.87
CA ILE A 154 -28.31 -6.47 14.07
C ILE A 154 -28.92 -5.20 13.49
N GLU A 155 -29.88 -5.37 12.59
CA GLU A 155 -30.66 -4.32 11.94
C GLU A 155 -32.15 -4.48 12.25
N GLY A 156 -32.87 -3.35 12.29
CA GLY A 156 -34.32 -3.32 12.56
C GLY A 156 -34.66 -2.38 13.70
N ASP A 157 -35.55 -2.84 14.60
CA ASP A 157 -35.93 -2.10 15.80
C ASP A 157 -34.81 -2.21 16.85
N LEU A 158 -34.02 -1.14 16.99
CA LEU A 158 -32.86 -1.11 17.89
C LEU A 158 -33.25 -1.14 19.37
N ASP A 159 -34.41 -0.58 19.73
CA ASP A 159 -34.90 -0.63 21.12
C ASP A 159 -35.27 -2.06 21.50
N LEU A 160 -35.89 -2.78 20.56
CA LEU A 160 -36.19 -4.20 20.71
C LEU A 160 -34.91 -5.04 20.78
N ALA A 161 -33.94 -4.77 19.90
CA ALA A 161 -32.67 -5.46 19.87
C ALA A 161 -31.88 -5.25 21.17
N GLN A 162 -31.80 -4.02 21.69
CA GLN A 162 -31.10 -3.73 22.93
C GLN A 162 -31.73 -4.45 24.12
N ARG A 163 -33.07 -4.42 24.24
CA ARG A 163 -33.77 -5.19 25.29
C ARG A 163 -33.53 -6.69 25.18
N ALA A 164 -33.47 -7.22 23.95
CA ALA A 164 -33.17 -8.64 23.74
C ALA A 164 -31.75 -8.98 24.22
N LEU A 165 -30.75 -8.16 23.88
CA LEU A 165 -29.38 -8.33 24.34
C LEU A 165 -29.27 -8.26 25.88
N ASP A 166 -29.94 -7.29 26.50
CA ASP A 166 -29.99 -7.15 27.97
C ASP A 166 -30.61 -8.39 28.63
N ASN A 167 -31.73 -8.88 28.10
CA ASN A 167 -32.41 -10.07 28.62
C ASN A 167 -31.59 -11.36 28.46
N LEU A 168 -30.77 -11.43 27.41
CA LEU A 168 -29.86 -12.54 27.13
C LEU A 168 -28.55 -12.42 27.91
N GLY A 169 -28.35 -11.32 28.66
CA GLY A 169 -27.19 -11.10 29.51
C GLY A 169 -25.91 -10.79 28.72
N VAL A 170 -26.03 -10.23 27.52
CA VAL A 170 -24.86 -9.81 26.73
C VAL A 170 -24.26 -8.56 27.39
N PRO A 171 -22.97 -8.57 27.79
CA PRO A 171 -22.35 -7.41 28.42
C PRO A 171 -22.32 -6.19 27.49
N GLN A 172 -22.50 -4.99 28.05
CA GLN A 172 -22.56 -3.74 27.30
C GLN A 172 -21.26 -3.45 26.51
N GLU A 173 -20.12 -3.96 26.98
CA GLU A 173 -18.82 -3.91 26.31
C GLU A 173 -18.71 -4.82 25.08
N MET A 174 -19.60 -5.79 24.92
CA MET A 174 -19.61 -6.77 23.83
C MET A 174 -20.48 -6.34 22.64
N TYR A 175 -21.10 -5.16 22.70
CA TYR A 175 -21.82 -4.56 21.57
C TYR A 175 -21.73 -3.03 21.57
N SER A 176 -21.98 -2.43 20.41
CA SER A 176 -22.02 -0.98 20.22
C SER A 176 -23.05 -0.63 19.17
N SER A 177 -23.89 0.36 19.48
CA SER A 177 -24.78 0.97 18.48
C SER A 177 -23.97 1.83 17.51
N ALA A 178 -24.23 1.69 16.22
CA ALA A 178 -23.59 2.47 15.16
C ALA A 178 -24.64 2.90 14.14
N GLY A 179 -25.10 4.15 14.20
CA GLY A 179 -26.15 4.63 13.30
C GLY A 179 -27.46 3.86 13.49
N ASN A 180 -27.84 3.06 12.50
CA ASN A 180 -29.10 2.31 12.48
C ASN A 180 -28.92 0.79 12.68
N GLU A 181 -27.80 0.38 13.27
CA GLU A 181 -27.46 -1.02 13.54
C GLU A 181 -26.77 -1.16 14.91
N ILE A 182 -26.81 -2.37 15.47
CA ILE A 182 -26.01 -2.78 16.64
C ILE A 182 -24.94 -3.76 16.16
N ASN A 183 -23.69 -3.44 16.47
CA ASN A 183 -22.54 -4.30 16.19
C ASN A 183 -22.15 -5.07 17.44
N LEU A 184 -21.83 -6.35 17.31
CA LEU A 184 -21.44 -7.22 18.41
C LEU A 184 -20.50 -8.34 17.95
N SER A 185 -20.05 -9.18 18.87
CA SER A 185 -19.24 -10.36 18.50
C SER A 185 -20.02 -11.31 17.59
N ALA A 186 -19.39 -11.76 16.51
CA ALA A 186 -19.99 -12.74 15.59
C ALA A 186 -20.37 -14.04 16.32
N SER A 187 -19.51 -14.54 17.21
CA SER A 187 -19.78 -15.76 18.00
C SER A 187 -20.98 -15.58 18.94
N ILE A 188 -21.09 -14.43 19.62
CA ILE A 188 -22.27 -14.14 20.45
C ILE A 188 -23.52 -14.08 19.59
N LEU A 189 -23.45 -13.41 18.43
CA LEU A 189 -24.60 -13.29 17.53
C LEU A 189 -25.08 -14.65 17.02
N GLU A 190 -24.16 -15.57 16.70
CA GLU A 190 -24.50 -16.94 16.31
C GLU A 190 -25.25 -17.69 17.42
N GLU A 191 -24.80 -17.56 18.67
CA GLU A 191 -25.41 -18.21 19.84
C GLU A 191 -26.85 -17.74 20.07
N ILE A 192 -27.11 -16.44 19.93
CA ILE A 192 -28.42 -15.82 20.20
C ILE A 192 -29.30 -15.66 18.94
N SER A 193 -28.83 -16.19 17.81
CA SER A 193 -29.44 -15.95 16.49
C SER A 193 -30.92 -16.37 16.41
N LYS A 194 -31.28 -17.46 17.09
CA LYS A 194 -32.64 -18.02 17.05
C LYS A 194 -33.65 -17.11 17.76
N GLU A 195 -33.26 -16.58 18.91
CA GLU A 195 -34.04 -15.69 19.74
C GLU A 195 -34.29 -14.37 19.01
N LEU A 196 -33.25 -13.79 18.42
CA LEU A 196 -33.34 -12.53 17.67
C LEU A 196 -34.19 -12.64 16.41
N LYS A 197 -34.08 -13.76 15.68
CA LYS A 197 -34.97 -14.05 14.55
C LYS A 197 -36.42 -14.23 14.96
N GLY A 198 -36.66 -14.88 16.10
CA GLY A 198 -38.01 -15.10 16.63
C GLY A 198 -38.78 -13.83 16.91
N ILE A 199 -38.07 -12.72 17.15
CA ILE A 199 -38.64 -11.38 17.36
C ILE A 199 -38.57 -10.48 16.13
N GLY A 200 -38.19 -11.02 14.97
CA GLY A 200 -38.25 -10.32 13.67
C GLY A 200 -37.08 -9.38 13.37
N LEU A 201 -35.94 -9.54 14.05
CA LEU A 201 -34.73 -8.76 13.76
C LEU A 201 -33.94 -9.39 12.62
N ASN A 202 -33.31 -8.53 11.81
CA ASN A 202 -32.40 -8.97 10.76
C ASN A 202 -30.99 -9.04 11.33
N ILE A 203 -30.34 -10.19 11.17
CA ILE A 203 -29.03 -10.44 11.73
C ILE A 203 -28.08 -10.96 10.66
N SER A 204 -26.83 -10.51 10.69
CA SER A 204 -25.80 -10.97 9.76
C SER A 204 -24.41 -10.88 10.36
N ILE A 205 -23.49 -11.70 9.85
CA ILE A 205 -22.05 -11.55 10.08
C ILE A 205 -21.49 -10.72 8.94
N VAL A 206 -20.70 -9.69 9.27
CA VAL A 206 -20.08 -8.79 8.30
C VAL A 206 -18.57 -8.84 8.45
N GLU A 207 -17.90 -9.08 7.33
CA GLU A 207 -16.46 -8.88 7.17
C GLU A 207 -16.21 -7.56 6.44
N ARG A 208 -15.33 -6.72 6.99
CA ARG A 208 -14.98 -5.42 6.38
C ARG A 208 -13.50 -5.09 6.51
N TYR A 209 -13.03 -4.21 5.64
CA TYR A 209 -11.69 -3.62 5.82
C TYR A 209 -11.60 -2.73 7.07
N PRO A 210 -10.44 -2.64 7.74
CA PRO A 210 -10.23 -1.92 8.99
C PRO A 210 -10.06 -0.40 8.77
N LEU A 211 -10.97 0.18 7.99
CA LEU A 211 -11.07 1.62 7.70
C LEU A 211 -12.37 2.15 8.34
N GLU A 212 -12.42 3.46 8.63
CA GLU A 212 -13.55 4.13 9.29
C GLU A 212 -14.88 3.88 8.53
N SER A 213 -14.82 3.93 7.20
CA SER A 213 -15.89 3.50 6.27
C SER A 213 -15.40 2.36 5.36
N GLY A 214 -14.77 1.35 5.95
CA GLY A 214 -14.22 0.22 5.22
C GLY A 214 -15.27 -0.53 4.41
N LEU A 215 -14.91 -0.85 3.16
CA LEU A 215 -15.75 -1.66 2.28
C LEU A 215 -16.07 -3.00 2.94
N VAL A 216 -17.34 -3.40 2.82
CA VAL A 216 -17.80 -4.73 3.19
C VAL A 216 -17.25 -5.71 2.16
N VAL A 217 -16.49 -6.69 2.65
CA VAL A 217 -15.94 -7.79 1.85
C VAL A 217 -17.02 -8.85 1.67
N GLU A 218 -17.68 -9.20 2.78
CA GLU A 218 -18.72 -10.22 2.81
C GLU A 218 -19.78 -9.88 3.86
N ARG A 219 -21.03 -10.25 3.57
CA ARG A 219 -22.13 -10.22 4.54
C ARG A 219 -22.91 -11.54 4.44
N ILE A 220 -22.98 -12.26 5.54
CA ILE A 220 -23.65 -13.55 5.66
C ILE A 220 -24.88 -13.38 6.55
N PRO A 221 -26.11 -13.40 5.99
CA PRO A 221 -27.32 -13.42 6.80
C PRO A 221 -27.34 -14.69 7.65
N LEU A 222 -27.57 -14.54 8.96
CA LEU A 222 -27.69 -15.69 9.85
C LEU A 222 -29.07 -16.27 9.79
#